data_AF-A0A966SL73-F1
#
_entry.id   AF-A0A966SL73-F1
#
_cell.length_a   1.000
_cell.length_b   1.000
_cell.length_c   1.000
_cell.angle_alpha   90.00
_cell.angle_beta   90.00
_cell.angle_gamma   90.00
#
_symmetry.space_group_name_H-M   'P 1'
#
loop_
_entity.id
_entity.type
_entity.pdbx_description
1 polymer ?
#
loop_
_entity_poly.entity_id
_entity_poly.type
_entity_poly.pdbx_seq_one_letter_code
_entity_poly.pdbx_strand_id
1 'polypeptide(L)'
;MKHAFPLLTASLAVLLATLPARCAGSDERPTVGAIRWDGWYGTGGVVKAVEASLGPLKYHFRLPWFARVVSADKVSIDGDSQAVVEQEIAYAAQAGLNYWAFVDYCDEASAMHLALKRYLAAPDKRGVRYCFVEEGARLDKVGAQGWGRLVEHFRHPDYQTVMGGRPLLFVFVKPTKLGKADWDELKRQTIAAGMKTPYLVLMGWSPAEDAKAMTALGFDAISAYARGGSYSMTQPSYAEQCAMIRRDRWEKCRLLRLPSVTFASTEAAAT
;
A
#
# COMPACT_ATOMS: atom_id res chain seq x y z
N MET A 1 -9.02 15.57 -88.47
CA MET A 1 -7.65 15.79 -87.96
C MET A 1 -7.68 16.93 -86.95
N LYS A 2 -6.95 16.73 -85.85
CA LYS A 2 -6.62 17.63 -84.74
C LYS A 2 -7.55 17.57 -83.52
N HIS A 3 -6.92 17.03 -82.49
CA HIS A 3 -7.37 16.55 -81.19
C HIS A 3 -7.49 17.65 -80.13
N ALA A 4 -7.92 17.19 -78.94
CA ALA A 4 -7.53 17.64 -77.59
C ALA A 4 -8.41 18.75 -76.97
N PHE A 5 -8.88 18.69 -75.73
CA PHE A 5 -8.79 17.75 -74.59
C PHE A 5 -9.84 18.22 -73.54
N PRO A 6 -10.53 17.36 -72.78
CA PRO A 6 -11.40 17.82 -71.69
C PRO A 6 -10.60 17.95 -70.38
N LEU A 7 -10.78 19.07 -69.66
CA LEU A 7 -10.23 19.24 -68.31
C LEU A 7 -10.98 18.35 -67.32
N LEU A 8 -10.30 17.34 -66.79
CA LEU A 8 -10.68 16.65 -65.55
C LEU A 8 -10.39 17.58 -64.36
N THR A 9 -11.43 17.98 -63.63
CA THR A 9 -11.27 18.52 -62.28
C THR A 9 -11.10 17.36 -61.30
N ALA A 10 -9.87 17.13 -60.87
CA ALA A 10 -9.55 16.17 -59.81
C ALA A 10 -10.07 16.69 -58.45
N SER A 11 -11.05 16.01 -57.86
CA SER A 11 -11.47 16.23 -56.48
C SER A 11 -10.45 15.60 -55.54
N LEU A 12 -9.71 16.42 -54.81
CA LEU A 12 -8.76 15.98 -53.79
C LEU A 12 -9.54 15.56 -52.53
N ALA A 13 -9.77 14.26 -52.38
CA ALA A 13 -10.28 13.68 -51.14
C ALA A 13 -9.17 13.78 -50.07
N VAL A 14 -9.32 14.72 -49.13
CA VAL A 14 -8.48 14.78 -47.93
C VAL A 14 -8.89 13.62 -47.02
N LEU A 15 -8.11 12.53 -47.03
CA LEU A 15 -8.15 11.54 -45.96
C LEU A 15 -7.68 12.23 -44.67
N LEU A 16 -8.61 12.60 -43.79
CA LEU A 16 -8.28 12.83 -42.39
C LEU A 16 -7.86 11.48 -41.80
N ALA A 17 -6.55 11.23 -41.78
CA ALA A 17 -5.99 10.19 -40.93
C ALA A 17 -6.37 10.54 -39.48
N THR A 18 -7.23 9.73 -38.88
CA THR A 18 -7.50 9.76 -37.45
C THR A 18 -6.21 9.41 -36.73
N LEU A 19 -5.45 10.43 -36.35
CA LEU A 19 -4.34 10.29 -35.41
C LEU A 19 -4.91 9.61 -34.15
N PRO A 20 -4.30 8.52 -33.65
CA PRO A 20 -4.71 7.98 -32.37
C PRO A 20 -4.54 9.10 -31.36
N ALA A 21 -5.64 9.42 -30.65
CA ALA A 21 -5.57 10.26 -29.47
C ALA A 21 -4.46 9.69 -28.59
N ARG A 22 -3.33 10.39 -28.50
CA ARG A 22 -2.41 10.18 -27.40
C ARG A 22 -3.29 10.39 -26.18
N CYS A 23 -3.50 9.33 -25.39
CA CYS A 23 -3.95 9.48 -24.02
C CYS A 23 -2.94 10.42 -23.38
N ALA A 24 -3.27 11.71 -23.32
CA ALA A 24 -2.69 12.60 -22.37
C ALA A 24 -3.10 11.99 -21.02
N GLY A 25 -2.21 11.19 -20.44
CA GLY A 25 -2.36 10.79 -19.06
C GLY A 25 -2.54 12.07 -18.27
N SER A 26 -3.58 12.13 -17.44
CA SER A 26 -3.73 13.27 -16.54
C SER A 26 -2.39 13.51 -15.85
N ASP A 27 -2.00 14.77 -15.73
CA ASP A 27 -0.86 15.29 -14.96
C ASP A 27 -1.01 15.01 -13.44
N GLU A 28 -1.79 13.99 -13.10
CA GLU A 28 -2.18 13.63 -11.75
C GLU A 28 -1.04 12.84 -11.14
N ARG A 29 -0.40 13.44 -10.14
CA ARG A 29 0.67 12.80 -9.37
C ARG A 29 0.18 11.41 -8.90
N PRO A 30 1.04 10.39 -8.94
CA PRO A 30 0.66 9.06 -8.48
C PRO A 30 0.19 9.13 -7.02
N THR A 31 -0.83 8.34 -6.67
CA THR A 31 -1.21 8.16 -5.26
C THR A 31 -0.10 7.37 -4.55
N VAL A 32 0.49 7.96 -3.51
CA VAL A 32 1.56 7.36 -2.72
C VAL A 32 1.07 7.12 -1.29
N GLY A 33 1.39 5.96 -0.72
CA GLY A 33 1.13 5.66 0.68
C GLY A 33 2.31 4.98 1.35
N ALA A 34 2.25 4.90 2.68
CA ALA A 34 3.27 4.23 3.50
C ALA A 34 2.64 3.13 4.35
N ILE A 35 3.30 1.97 4.42
CA ILE A 35 2.89 0.88 5.31
C ILE A 35 3.30 1.24 6.73
N ARG A 36 2.38 1.05 7.68
CA ARG A 36 2.56 1.45 9.06
C ARG A 36 2.43 0.25 10.01
N TRP A 37 3.49 0.03 10.80
CA TRP A 37 3.54 -0.94 11.90
C TRP A 37 3.67 -0.20 13.22
N ASP A 38 2.70 -0.39 14.11
CA ASP A 38 2.55 0.43 15.32
C ASP A 38 3.16 -0.20 16.58
N GLY A 39 4.30 -0.88 16.42
CA GLY A 39 5.07 -1.50 17.52
C GLY A 39 5.78 -0.50 18.44
N TRP A 40 5.39 0.77 18.39
CA TRP A 40 6.00 1.91 19.08
C TRP A 40 5.02 2.57 20.06
N TYR A 41 3.77 2.09 20.12
CA TYR A 41 2.67 2.74 20.83
C TYR A 41 2.27 1.97 22.10
N GLY A 42 2.20 2.69 23.21
CA GLY A 42 1.86 2.15 24.52
C GLY A 42 3.02 1.40 25.17
N THR A 43 2.72 0.52 26.13
CA THR A 43 3.73 -0.15 26.97
C THR A 43 3.75 -1.67 26.81
N GLY A 44 3.17 -2.19 25.72
CA GLY A 44 3.03 -3.62 25.46
C GLY A 44 4.34 -4.36 25.15
N GLY A 45 4.26 -5.69 25.06
CA GLY A 45 5.44 -6.55 24.83
C GLY A 45 6.20 -6.26 23.53
N VAL A 46 5.49 -5.85 22.46
CA VAL A 46 6.14 -5.45 21.20
C VAL A 46 6.99 -4.20 21.40
N VAL A 47 6.48 -3.18 22.11
CA VAL A 47 7.25 -1.97 22.43
C VAL A 47 8.49 -2.31 23.24
N LYS A 48 8.37 -3.22 24.23
CA LYS A 48 9.51 -3.68 25.02
C LYS A 48 10.57 -4.39 24.17
N ALA A 49 10.17 -5.18 23.17
CA ALA A 49 11.09 -5.81 22.23
C ALA A 49 11.80 -4.78 21.34
N VAL A 50 11.09 -3.72 20.93
CA VAL A 50 11.67 -2.60 20.17
C VAL A 50 12.64 -1.79 21.02
N GLU A 51 12.28 -1.45 22.26
CA GLU A 51 13.17 -0.79 23.22
C GLU A 51 14.45 -1.60 23.47
N ALA A 52 14.33 -2.93 23.61
CA ALA A 52 15.50 -3.81 23.78
C ALA A 52 16.38 -3.83 22.52
N SER A 53 15.77 -3.83 21.33
CA SER A 53 16.49 -3.86 20.05
C SER A 53 17.23 -2.55 19.75
N LEU A 54 16.68 -1.42 20.17
CA LEU A 54 17.23 -0.08 19.93
C LEU A 54 17.96 0.52 21.13
N GLY A 55 17.95 -0.16 22.27
CA GLY A 55 18.65 0.23 23.50
C GLY A 55 20.14 0.50 23.31
N PRO A 56 20.91 -0.35 22.59
CA PRO A 56 22.33 -0.12 22.37
C PRO A 56 22.62 1.19 21.60
N LEU A 57 23.56 1.99 22.10
CA LEU A 57 23.95 3.31 21.56
C LEU A 57 24.14 3.33 20.04
N LYS A 58 24.75 2.27 19.49
CA LYS A 58 24.98 2.12 18.05
C LYS A 58 23.70 2.11 17.19
N TYR A 59 22.52 2.04 17.78
CA TYR A 59 21.23 2.09 17.09
C TYR A 59 20.40 3.33 17.42
N HIS A 60 20.90 4.25 18.26
CA HIS A 60 20.13 5.43 18.69
C HIS A 60 19.73 6.35 17.53
N PHE A 61 20.49 6.36 16.44
CA PHE A 61 20.16 7.09 15.21
C PHE A 61 18.86 6.63 14.52
N ARG A 62 18.29 5.49 14.95
CA ARG A 62 17.02 4.94 14.42
C ARG A 62 15.83 5.22 15.33
N LEU A 63 16.04 5.87 16.46
CA LEU A 63 14.97 6.14 17.41
C LEU A 63 13.97 7.12 16.78
N PRO A 64 12.65 6.90 16.98
CA PRO A 64 11.67 7.91 16.61
C PRO A 64 11.91 9.19 17.44
N TRP A 65 11.53 10.34 16.90
CA TRP A 65 11.75 11.65 17.54
C TRP A 65 11.09 11.79 18.92
N PHE A 66 10.06 10.98 19.22
CA PHE A 66 9.38 10.94 20.51
C PHE A 66 9.99 9.94 21.51
N ALA A 67 11.05 9.21 21.14
CA ALA A 67 11.76 8.34 22.07
C ALA A 67 12.61 9.15 23.07
N ARG A 68 12.87 8.55 24.22
CA ARG A 68 13.77 9.08 25.24
C ARG A 68 14.95 8.14 25.47
N VAL A 69 16.16 8.65 25.32
CA VAL A 69 17.37 7.94 25.73
C VAL A 69 17.47 7.98 27.27
N VAL A 70 17.58 6.81 27.90
CA VAL A 70 17.68 6.66 29.36
C VAL A 70 19.14 6.45 29.77
N SER A 71 19.88 5.66 29.00
CA SER A 71 21.31 5.41 29.14
C SER A 71 21.90 4.96 27.79
N ALA A 72 23.21 4.67 27.75
CA ALA A 72 23.88 4.19 26.53
C ALA A 72 23.34 2.85 26.00
N ASP A 73 22.61 2.10 26.81
CA ASP A 73 22.09 0.76 26.51
C ASP A 73 20.57 0.65 26.71
N LYS A 74 19.89 1.75 27.09
CA LYS A 74 18.47 1.75 27.40
C LYS A 74 17.76 2.96 26.82
N VAL A 75 16.62 2.70 26.21
CA VAL A 75 15.70 3.70 25.66
C VAL A 75 14.29 3.46 26.20
N SER A 76 13.48 4.50 26.16
CA SER A 76 12.05 4.46 26.48
C SER A 76 11.30 4.98 25.25
N ILE A 77 10.34 4.20 24.77
CA ILE A 77 9.55 4.52 23.57
C ILE A 77 8.08 4.39 23.96
N ASP A 78 7.35 5.49 23.82
CA ASP A 78 5.89 5.47 23.94
C ASP A 78 5.30 6.54 23.01
N GLY A 79 4.78 6.07 21.88
CA GLY A 79 4.09 6.90 20.91
C GLY A 79 2.62 7.20 21.26
N ASP A 80 2.05 6.62 22.32
CA ASP A 80 0.61 6.75 22.62
C ASP A 80 0.23 8.12 23.19
N SER A 81 0.33 9.14 22.35
CA SER A 81 -0.28 10.43 22.56
C SER A 81 -0.95 10.94 21.29
N GLN A 82 -2.02 11.71 21.47
CA GLN A 82 -2.71 12.34 20.36
C GLN A 82 -1.77 13.30 19.59
N ALA A 83 -0.96 14.07 20.31
CA ALA A 83 -0.01 15.02 19.73
C ALA A 83 1.05 14.33 18.85
N VAL A 84 1.50 13.14 19.22
CA VAL A 84 2.48 12.37 18.42
C VAL A 84 1.88 11.97 17.07
N VAL A 85 0.67 11.39 17.06
CA VAL A 85 0.04 10.97 15.79
C VAL A 85 -0.32 12.17 14.92
N GLU A 86 -0.78 13.28 15.50
CA GLU A 86 -1.05 14.51 14.75
C GLU A 86 0.23 15.10 14.13
N GLN A 87 1.35 15.04 14.84
CA GLN A 87 2.64 15.46 14.30
C GLN A 87 3.14 14.52 13.19
N GLU A 88 2.93 13.21 13.32
CA GLU A 88 3.22 12.25 12.24
C GLU A 88 2.33 12.48 11.02
N ILE A 89 1.04 12.80 11.19
CA ILE A 89 0.14 13.20 10.10
C ILE A 89 0.69 14.42 9.38
N ALA A 90 1.17 15.42 10.14
CA ALA A 90 1.78 16.62 9.57
C ALA A 90 3.05 16.28 8.74
N TYR A 91 3.92 15.42 9.25
CA TYR A 91 5.10 14.95 8.50
C TYR A 91 4.71 14.16 7.24
N ALA A 92 3.70 13.28 7.33
CA ALA A 92 3.23 12.51 6.19
C ALA A 92 2.66 13.42 5.08
N ALA A 93 1.82 14.41 5.46
CA ALA A 93 1.28 15.39 4.54
C ALA A 93 2.39 16.24 3.90
N GLN A 94 3.36 16.70 4.70
CA GLN A 94 4.51 17.46 4.20
C GLN A 94 5.37 16.65 3.22
N ALA A 95 5.53 15.35 3.46
CA ALA A 95 6.23 14.43 2.58
C ALA A 95 5.43 14.06 1.31
N GLY A 96 4.18 14.52 1.20
CA GLY A 96 3.31 14.24 0.05
C GLY A 96 2.66 12.86 0.06
N LEU A 97 2.57 12.20 1.22
CA LEU A 97 1.83 10.95 1.35
C LEU A 97 0.32 11.21 1.27
N ASN A 98 -0.38 10.37 0.52
CA ASN A 98 -1.84 10.43 0.39
C ASN A 98 -2.55 9.53 1.41
N TYR A 99 -1.89 8.46 1.86
CA TYR A 99 -2.49 7.56 2.85
C TYR A 99 -1.47 6.78 3.67
N TRP A 100 -1.91 6.27 4.81
CA TRP A 100 -1.25 5.21 5.56
C TRP A 100 -1.96 3.87 5.37
N ALA A 101 -1.20 2.82 5.16
CA ALA A 101 -1.68 1.45 5.14
C ALA A 101 -1.37 0.81 6.50
N PHE A 102 -2.34 0.90 7.42
CA PHE A 102 -2.22 0.35 8.77
C PHE A 102 -2.26 -1.17 8.72
N VAL A 103 -1.30 -1.83 9.36
CA VAL A 103 -1.41 -3.27 9.58
C VAL A 103 -2.52 -3.51 10.60
N ASP A 104 -3.47 -4.36 10.22
CA ASP A 104 -4.56 -4.72 11.09
C ASP A 104 -4.32 -6.07 11.79
N TYR A 105 -4.62 -6.08 13.09
CA TYR A 105 -4.43 -7.22 13.97
C TYR A 105 -5.76 -7.82 14.44
N CYS A 106 -6.89 -7.51 13.80
CA CYS A 106 -8.22 -7.95 14.19
C CYS A 106 -8.48 -7.67 15.68
N ASP A 107 -8.69 -8.69 16.51
CA ASP A 107 -8.86 -8.53 17.97
C ASP A 107 -7.63 -8.99 18.77
N GLU A 108 -6.54 -9.42 18.11
CA GLU A 108 -5.40 -10.09 18.74
C GLU A 108 -4.39 -9.13 19.42
N ALA A 109 -4.33 -7.85 19.01
CA ALA A 109 -3.30 -6.92 19.47
C ALA A 109 -3.81 -5.48 19.65
N SER A 110 -4.68 -5.27 20.65
CA SER A 110 -5.33 -3.97 20.92
C SER A 110 -4.37 -2.78 21.11
N ALA A 111 -3.15 -3.03 21.62
CA ALA A 111 -2.09 -2.02 21.75
C ALA A 111 -1.55 -1.57 20.38
N MET A 112 -1.48 -2.47 19.40
CA MET A 112 -1.04 -2.16 18.03
C MET A 112 -2.09 -1.37 17.24
N HIS A 113 -3.31 -1.24 17.77
CA HIS A 113 -4.35 -0.37 17.21
C HIS A 113 -4.38 1.02 17.84
N LEU A 114 -3.52 1.33 18.82
CA LEU A 114 -3.52 2.64 19.48
C LEU A 114 -3.30 3.76 18.48
N ALA A 115 -2.32 3.66 17.60
CA ALA A 115 -2.06 4.66 16.58
C ALA A 115 -3.25 4.86 15.62
N LEU A 116 -3.88 3.77 15.15
CA LEU A 116 -5.09 3.86 14.32
C LEU A 116 -6.22 4.59 15.07
N LYS A 117 -6.43 4.27 16.36
CA LYS A 117 -7.45 4.95 17.19
C LYS A 117 -7.15 6.45 17.32
N ARG A 118 -5.90 6.84 17.57
CA ARG A 118 -5.48 8.26 17.63
C ARG A 118 -5.62 8.95 16.28
N TYR A 119 -5.27 8.25 15.19
CA TYR A 119 -5.44 8.76 13.83
C TYR A 119 -6.91 9.03 13.54
N LEU A 120 -7.81 8.08 13.81
CA LEU A 120 -9.25 8.26 13.59
C LEU A 120 -9.81 9.41 14.45
N ALA A 121 -9.32 9.56 15.67
CA ALA A 121 -9.69 10.65 16.59
C ALA A 121 -9.11 12.02 16.23
N ALA A 122 -8.07 12.09 15.39
CA ALA A 122 -7.44 13.35 15.02
C ALA A 122 -8.44 14.28 14.31
N PRO A 123 -8.57 15.56 14.68
CA PRO A 123 -9.55 16.46 14.08
C PRO A 123 -9.23 16.80 12.61
N ASP A 124 -7.94 16.80 12.25
CA ASP A 124 -7.47 17.07 10.89
C ASP A 124 -6.42 16.04 10.47
N LYS A 125 -6.73 15.30 9.40
CA LYS A 125 -5.84 14.30 8.79
C LYS A 125 -4.94 14.90 7.71
N ARG A 126 -5.07 16.19 7.41
CA ARG A 126 -4.29 16.92 6.40
C ARG A 126 -4.30 16.25 5.03
N GLY A 127 -5.42 15.63 4.68
CA GLY A 127 -5.59 14.88 3.44
C GLY A 127 -4.94 13.49 3.41
N VAL A 128 -4.24 13.07 4.47
CA VAL A 128 -3.67 11.73 4.61
C VAL A 128 -4.79 10.76 5.00
N ARG A 129 -5.27 9.96 4.06
CA ARG A 129 -6.28 8.91 4.26
C ARG A 129 -5.69 7.67 4.92
N TYR A 130 -6.51 6.63 5.12
CA TYR A 130 -6.02 5.35 5.59
C TYR A 130 -6.62 4.16 4.85
N CYS A 131 -5.89 3.06 4.79
CA CYS A 131 -6.42 1.74 4.43
C CYS A 131 -5.79 0.66 5.31
N PHE A 132 -6.17 -0.59 5.06
CA PHE A 132 -5.61 -1.73 5.79
C PHE A 132 -4.66 -2.59 4.97
N VAL A 133 -3.71 -3.16 5.71
CA VAL A 133 -2.95 -4.35 5.36
C VAL A 133 -3.38 -5.45 6.33
N GLU A 134 -4.12 -6.43 5.81
CA GLU A 134 -4.52 -7.61 6.57
C GLU A 134 -3.48 -8.72 6.38
N GLU A 135 -3.22 -9.53 7.41
CA GLU A 135 -2.30 -10.67 7.29
C GLU A 135 -3.07 -11.93 6.90
N GLY A 136 -2.65 -12.61 5.82
CA GLY A 136 -3.36 -13.78 5.28
C GLY A 136 -3.57 -14.89 6.31
N ALA A 137 -2.57 -15.17 7.16
CA ALA A 137 -2.68 -16.16 8.22
C ALA A 137 -3.66 -15.74 9.34
N ARG A 138 -3.80 -14.43 9.61
CA ARG A 138 -4.76 -13.92 10.59
C ARG A 138 -6.18 -13.96 10.01
N LEU A 139 -6.35 -13.59 8.75
CA LEU A 139 -7.61 -13.74 8.04
C LEU A 139 -8.06 -15.20 7.97
N ASP A 140 -7.15 -16.16 7.80
CA ASP A 140 -7.46 -17.59 7.85
C ASP A 140 -7.99 -18.06 9.23
N LYS A 141 -7.63 -17.37 10.31
CA LYS A 141 -8.18 -17.65 11.65
C LYS A 141 -9.54 -17.00 11.84
N VAL A 142 -9.67 -15.74 11.41
CA VAL A 142 -10.90 -14.97 11.58
C VAL A 142 -12.00 -15.48 10.65
N GLY A 143 -11.69 -15.83 9.41
CA GLY A 143 -12.68 -16.29 8.44
C GLY A 143 -13.59 -15.17 7.91
N ALA A 144 -14.54 -15.54 7.05
CA ALA A 144 -15.47 -14.61 6.40
C ALA A 144 -16.39 -13.85 7.39
N GLN A 145 -16.54 -14.33 8.63
CA GLN A 145 -17.27 -13.60 9.67
C GLN A 145 -16.62 -12.26 10.04
N GLY A 146 -15.35 -12.05 9.71
CA GLY A 146 -14.65 -10.76 9.89
C GLY A 146 -15.01 -9.68 8.87
N TRP A 147 -15.73 -10.01 7.78
CA TRP A 147 -16.01 -9.07 6.70
C TRP A 147 -16.81 -7.84 7.13
N GLY A 148 -17.74 -7.98 8.08
CA GLY A 148 -18.52 -6.85 8.59
C GLY A 148 -17.65 -5.73 9.15
N ARG A 149 -16.55 -6.07 9.85
CA ARG A 149 -15.59 -5.11 10.39
C ARG A 149 -14.88 -4.33 9.27
N LEU A 150 -14.44 -5.04 8.23
CA LEU A 150 -13.79 -4.42 7.08
C LEU A 150 -14.74 -3.51 6.31
N VAL A 151 -15.97 -3.96 6.06
CA VAL A 151 -17.01 -3.17 5.39
C VAL A 151 -17.32 -1.90 6.18
N GLU A 152 -17.31 -1.95 7.51
CA GLU A 152 -17.52 -0.76 8.32
C GLU A 152 -16.40 0.27 8.15
N HIS A 153 -15.15 -0.17 8.12
CA HIS A 153 -14.05 0.74 7.82
C HIS A 153 -14.10 1.28 6.39
N PHE A 154 -14.53 0.47 5.40
CA PHE A 154 -14.68 0.94 4.02
C PHE A 154 -15.67 2.10 3.89
N ARG A 155 -16.69 2.18 4.76
CA ARG A 155 -17.65 3.29 4.80
C ARG A 155 -17.06 4.59 5.36
N HIS A 156 -15.95 4.51 6.09
CA HIS A 156 -15.38 5.68 6.73
C HIS A 156 -14.94 6.71 5.69
N PRO A 157 -15.28 8.00 5.83
CA PRO A 157 -14.99 9.02 4.80
C PRO A 157 -13.48 9.21 4.55
N ASP A 158 -12.66 8.94 5.55
CA ASP A 158 -11.19 8.99 5.46
C ASP A 158 -10.56 7.70 4.93
N TYR A 159 -11.35 6.66 4.61
CA TYR A 159 -10.81 5.44 4.01
C TYR A 159 -10.30 5.73 2.59
N GLN A 160 -9.14 5.16 2.24
CA GLN A 160 -8.53 5.33 0.93
C GLN A 160 -9.29 4.52 -0.11
N THR A 161 -9.70 5.19 -1.18
CA THR A 161 -10.33 4.57 -2.34
C THR A 161 -9.51 4.77 -3.60
N VAL A 162 -9.60 3.85 -4.55
CA VAL A 162 -8.87 3.89 -5.83
C VAL A 162 -9.82 3.55 -6.98
N MET A 163 -9.38 3.74 -8.22
CA MET A 163 -10.12 3.30 -9.43
C MET A 163 -11.59 3.76 -9.42
N GLY A 164 -11.81 5.03 -9.11
CA GLY A 164 -13.13 5.64 -9.07
C GLY A 164 -13.99 5.25 -7.87
N GLY A 165 -13.40 5.06 -6.68
CA GLY A 165 -14.14 4.91 -5.42
C GLY A 165 -14.19 3.48 -4.86
N ARG A 166 -13.32 2.58 -5.31
CA ARG A 166 -13.18 1.23 -4.74
C ARG A 166 -12.34 1.28 -3.46
N PRO A 167 -12.83 0.82 -2.30
CA PRO A 167 -12.02 0.76 -1.07
C PRO A 167 -10.74 -0.06 -1.27
N LEU A 168 -9.58 0.47 -0.92
CA LEU A 168 -8.29 -0.21 -1.09
C LEU A 168 -8.03 -1.17 0.07
N LEU A 169 -7.79 -2.45 -0.21
CA LEU A 169 -7.42 -3.43 0.81
C LEU A 169 -6.18 -4.21 0.35
N PHE A 170 -5.13 -4.17 1.16
CA PHE A 170 -3.96 -5.02 0.98
C PHE A 170 -4.05 -6.28 1.82
N VAL A 171 -3.52 -7.39 1.29
CA VAL A 171 -3.39 -8.65 2.03
C VAL A 171 -1.94 -9.09 2.00
N PHE A 172 -1.27 -9.02 3.14
CA PHE A 172 0.10 -9.47 3.34
C PHE A 172 0.17 -10.99 3.47
N VAL A 173 0.89 -11.59 2.51
CA VAL A 173 1.00 -13.04 2.30
C VAL A 173 -0.36 -13.67 1.98
N LYS A 174 -0.36 -14.57 0.99
CA LYS A 174 -1.58 -15.25 0.55
C LYS A 174 -2.20 -16.05 1.71
N PRO A 175 -3.52 -15.94 1.95
CA PRO A 175 -4.25 -16.86 2.83
C PRO A 175 -4.29 -18.27 2.23
N THR A 176 -4.32 -19.26 3.10
CA THR A 176 -4.28 -20.69 2.78
C THR A 176 -5.64 -21.38 2.94
N LYS A 177 -6.56 -20.81 3.73
CA LYS A 177 -7.90 -21.36 3.97
C LYS A 177 -8.99 -20.59 3.23
N LEU A 178 -8.89 -19.26 3.17
CA LEU A 178 -9.86 -18.45 2.44
C LEU A 178 -9.73 -18.63 0.93
N GLY A 179 -10.84 -18.97 0.28
CA GLY A 179 -10.96 -19.16 -1.16
C GLY A 179 -11.67 -18.01 -1.86
N LYS A 180 -11.78 -18.09 -3.19
CA LYS A 180 -12.44 -17.07 -4.01
C LYS A 180 -13.87 -16.76 -3.55
N ALA A 181 -14.64 -17.77 -3.14
CA ALA A 181 -16.00 -17.61 -2.67
C ALA A 181 -16.10 -16.70 -1.43
N ASP A 182 -15.13 -16.79 -0.51
CA ASP A 182 -15.05 -15.94 0.68
C ASP A 182 -14.75 -14.48 0.31
N TRP A 183 -13.85 -14.26 -0.65
CA TRP A 183 -13.54 -12.92 -1.17
C TRP A 183 -14.68 -12.32 -1.99
N ASP A 184 -15.42 -13.15 -2.73
CA ASP A 184 -16.65 -12.74 -3.41
C ASP A 184 -17.74 -12.36 -2.39
N GLU A 185 -17.78 -12.98 -1.21
CA GLU A 185 -18.66 -12.57 -0.12
C GLU A 185 -18.31 -11.18 0.43
N LEU A 186 -17.03 -10.88 0.68
CA LEU A 186 -16.61 -9.52 1.05
C LEU A 186 -17.06 -8.48 0.01
N LYS A 187 -16.91 -8.80 -1.28
CA LYS A 187 -17.39 -7.93 -2.38
C LYS A 187 -18.90 -7.74 -2.35
N ARG A 188 -19.68 -8.81 -2.13
CA ARG A 188 -21.15 -8.72 -1.99
C ARG A 188 -21.55 -7.85 -0.81
N GLN A 189 -20.97 -8.04 0.37
CA GLN A 189 -21.27 -7.22 1.55
C GLN A 189 -20.91 -5.74 1.31
N THR A 190 -19.80 -5.47 0.63
CA THR A 190 -19.41 -4.10 0.27
C THR A 190 -20.41 -3.44 -0.69
N ILE A 191 -20.92 -4.18 -1.68
CA ILE A 191 -21.97 -3.68 -2.59
C ILE A 191 -23.29 -3.45 -1.84
N ALA A 192 -23.70 -4.42 -1.02
CA ALA A 192 -24.91 -4.31 -0.20
C ALA A 192 -24.86 -3.10 0.75
N ALA A 193 -23.65 -2.69 1.13
CA ALA A 193 -23.38 -1.49 1.91
C ALA A 193 -23.41 -0.17 1.10
N GLY A 194 -23.74 -0.22 -0.20
CA GLY A 194 -23.84 0.96 -1.08
C GLY A 194 -22.50 1.43 -1.67
N MET A 195 -21.43 0.66 -1.52
CA MET A 195 -20.10 1.00 -2.02
C MET A 195 -19.74 0.18 -3.27
N LYS A 196 -18.66 0.58 -3.97
CA LYS A 196 -18.07 -0.25 -5.03
C LYS A 196 -17.30 -1.41 -4.41
N THR A 197 -17.12 -2.49 -5.18
CA THR A 197 -16.29 -3.62 -4.73
C THR A 197 -14.90 -3.15 -4.31
N PRO A 198 -14.34 -3.69 -3.20
CA PRO A 198 -12.99 -3.31 -2.77
C PRO A 198 -11.97 -3.67 -3.86
N TYR A 199 -10.91 -2.87 -3.96
CA TYR A 199 -9.75 -3.14 -4.79
C TYR A 199 -8.75 -3.96 -3.96
N LEU A 200 -8.71 -5.26 -4.23
CA LEU A 200 -7.96 -6.24 -3.45
C LEU A 200 -6.54 -6.41 -4.00
N VAL A 201 -5.54 -6.17 -3.15
CA VAL A 201 -4.12 -6.21 -3.54
C VAL A 201 -3.38 -7.27 -2.76
N LEU A 202 -2.85 -8.29 -3.45
CA LEU A 202 -2.09 -9.36 -2.83
C LEU A 202 -0.62 -8.95 -2.68
N MET A 203 -0.14 -8.84 -1.44
CA MET A 203 1.27 -8.56 -1.15
C MET A 203 2.06 -9.85 -0.97
N GLY A 204 2.78 -10.24 -2.02
CA GLY A 204 3.60 -11.45 -2.04
C GLY A 204 5.07 -11.18 -2.37
N TRP A 205 5.78 -12.20 -2.84
CA TRP A 205 7.23 -12.15 -3.02
C TRP A 205 7.66 -12.29 -4.49
N SER A 206 6.86 -12.95 -5.31
CA SER A 206 7.21 -13.33 -6.69
C SER A 206 6.08 -12.92 -7.63
N PRO A 207 6.28 -11.94 -8.54
CA PRO A 207 5.21 -11.46 -9.40
C PRO A 207 4.46 -12.56 -10.18
N ALA A 208 5.18 -13.57 -10.68
CA ALA A 208 4.59 -14.64 -11.46
C ALA A 208 3.72 -15.59 -10.61
N GLU A 209 4.18 -15.96 -9.41
CA GLU A 209 3.41 -16.83 -8.51
C GLU A 209 2.27 -16.06 -7.84
N ASP A 210 2.53 -14.82 -7.44
CA ASP A 210 1.51 -13.93 -6.87
C ASP A 210 0.39 -13.66 -7.87
N ALA A 211 0.69 -13.57 -9.19
CA ALA A 211 -0.34 -13.42 -10.22
C ALA A 211 -1.26 -14.65 -10.35
N LYS A 212 -0.72 -15.86 -10.18
CA LYS A 212 -1.53 -17.10 -10.14
C LYS A 212 -2.45 -17.08 -8.92
N ALA A 213 -1.91 -16.74 -7.76
CA ALA A 213 -2.67 -16.60 -6.52
C ALA A 213 -3.74 -15.50 -6.61
N MET A 214 -3.39 -14.34 -7.16
CA MET A 214 -4.29 -13.22 -7.41
C MET A 214 -5.48 -13.67 -8.26
N THR A 215 -5.23 -14.36 -9.37
CA THR A 215 -6.28 -14.90 -10.25
C THR A 215 -7.15 -15.93 -9.52
N ALA A 216 -6.53 -16.88 -8.82
CA ALA A 216 -7.24 -17.95 -8.12
C ALA A 216 -8.14 -17.44 -6.98
N LEU A 217 -7.74 -16.35 -6.31
CA LEU A 217 -8.51 -15.72 -5.24
C LEU A 217 -9.45 -14.61 -5.74
N GLY A 218 -9.35 -14.21 -7.00
CA GLY A 218 -10.14 -13.12 -7.58
C GLY A 218 -9.71 -11.73 -7.08
N PHE A 219 -8.42 -11.51 -6.87
CA PHE A 219 -7.85 -10.21 -6.49
C PHE A 219 -7.59 -9.34 -7.73
N ASP A 220 -7.44 -8.03 -7.53
CA ASP A 220 -7.32 -7.05 -8.61
C ASP A 220 -5.88 -6.76 -9.01
N ALA A 221 -4.94 -6.84 -8.05
CA ALA A 221 -3.54 -6.51 -8.27
C ALA A 221 -2.60 -7.28 -7.33
N ILE A 222 -1.31 -7.22 -7.65
CA ILE A 222 -0.23 -7.66 -6.78
C ILE A 222 0.59 -6.47 -6.25
N SER A 223 1.20 -6.65 -5.09
CA SER A 223 2.14 -5.72 -4.47
C SER A 223 3.16 -6.52 -3.66
N ALA A 224 4.12 -5.86 -3.03
CA ALA A 224 4.89 -6.47 -1.96
C ALA A 224 5.04 -5.53 -0.79
N TYR A 225 5.28 -6.20 0.33
CA TYR A 225 5.63 -5.59 1.59
C TYR A 225 7.05 -5.01 1.57
N ALA A 226 8.01 -5.82 1.11
CA ALA A 226 9.41 -5.45 1.04
C ALA A 226 10.08 -6.25 -0.07
N ARG A 227 11.36 -5.98 -0.32
CA ARG A 227 12.18 -6.92 -1.09
C ARG A 227 12.35 -8.19 -0.26
N GLY A 228 11.83 -9.31 -0.76
CA GLY A 228 12.10 -10.62 -0.16
C GLY A 228 13.62 -10.82 -0.03
N GLY A 229 14.06 -11.18 1.17
CA GLY A 229 15.48 -11.36 1.49
C GLY A 229 15.70 -12.64 2.28
N SER A 230 16.93 -13.13 2.25
CA SER A 230 17.41 -14.13 3.21
C SER A 230 18.21 -13.44 4.30
N TYR A 231 18.22 -14.03 5.50
CA TYR A 231 19.15 -13.65 6.56
C TYR A 231 20.57 -14.13 6.18
N SER A 232 21.17 -13.53 5.15
CA SER A 232 22.59 -13.71 4.83
C SER A 232 23.43 -12.71 5.63
N MET A 233 24.64 -13.13 6.03
CA MET A 233 25.61 -12.29 6.71
C MET A 233 26.04 -11.06 5.88
N THR A 234 25.97 -11.16 4.55
CA THR A 234 26.19 -10.07 3.60
C THR A 234 24.87 -9.65 2.98
N GLN A 235 24.46 -8.40 3.20
CA GLN A 235 23.28 -7.80 2.59
C GLN A 235 23.71 -6.92 1.42
N PRO A 236 22.98 -6.90 0.29
CA PRO A 236 23.26 -5.97 -0.80
C PRO A 236 23.12 -4.52 -0.32
N SER A 237 23.94 -3.63 -0.86
CA SER A 237 23.84 -2.19 -0.66
C SER A 237 22.45 -1.66 -1.03
N TYR A 238 22.05 -0.51 -0.50
CA TYR A 238 20.76 0.11 -0.79
C TYR A 238 20.51 0.27 -2.31
N ALA A 239 21.53 0.73 -3.04
CA ALA A 239 21.47 0.88 -4.50
C ALA A 239 21.25 -0.46 -5.22
N GLU A 240 21.93 -1.53 -4.81
CA GLU A 240 21.71 -2.88 -5.34
C GLU A 240 20.30 -3.38 -5.04
N GLN A 241 19.76 -3.10 -3.84
CA GLN A 241 18.38 -3.48 -3.52
C GLN A 241 17.39 -2.79 -4.47
N CYS A 242 17.58 -1.49 -4.73
CA CYS A 242 16.73 -0.73 -5.65
C CYS A 242 16.81 -1.28 -7.08
N ALA A 243 18.03 -1.59 -7.56
CA ALA A 243 18.22 -2.19 -8.88
C ALA A 243 17.54 -3.56 -9.00
N MET A 244 17.66 -4.40 -7.97
CA MET A 244 16.98 -5.69 -7.90
C MET A 244 15.45 -5.54 -7.88
N ILE A 245 14.89 -4.63 -7.09
CA ILE A 245 13.44 -4.38 -7.04
C ILE A 245 12.93 -3.95 -8.43
N ARG A 246 13.64 -3.02 -9.09
CA ARG A 246 13.27 -2.59 -10.43
C ARG A 246 13.27 -3.76 -11.42
N ARG A 247 14.36 -4.54 -11.48
CA ARG A 247 14.50 -5.67 -12.42
C ARG A 247 13.53 -6.80 -12.11
N ASP A 248 13.50 -7.26 -10.86
CA ASP A 248 12.85 -8.50 -10.48
C ASP A 248 11.37 -8.32 -10.17
N ARG A 249 10.92 -7.09 -9.97
CA ARG A 249 9.52 -6.76 -9.73
C ARG A 249 8.94 -5.85 -10.80
N TRP A 250 9.43 -4.62 -10.93
CA TRP A 250 8.77 -3.62 -11.77
C TRP A 250 8.78 -4.05 -13.23
N GLU A 251 9.94 -4.46 -13.74
CA GLU A 251 10.06 -4.95 -15.11
C GLU A 251 9.30 -6.25 -15.34
N LYS A 252 9.28 -7.18 -14.36
CA LYS A 252 8.46 -8.40 -14.48
C LYS A 252 6.97 -8.10 -14.53
N CYS A 253 6.47 -7.23 -13.65
CA CYS A 253 5.06 -6.81 -13.68
C CYS A 253 4.72 -6.12 -15.01
N ARG A 254 5.61 -5.26 -15.51
CA ARG A 254 5.45 -4.60 -16.82
C ARG A 254 5.41 -5.60 -17.97
N LEU A 255 6.36 -6.53 -18.05
CA LEU A 255 6.44 -7.54 -19.11
C LEU A 255 5.23 -8.47 -19.11
N LEU A 256 4.79 -8.90 -17.93
CA LEU A 256 3.62 -9.77 -17.75
C LEU A 256 2.29 -9.00 -17.78
N ARG A 257 2.33 -7.66 -17.92
CA ARG A 257 1.15 -6.77 -17.88
C ARG A 257 0.29 -6.97 -16.63
N LEU A 258 0.94 -7.19 -15.50
CA LEU A 258 0.27 -7.42 -14.22
C LEU A 258 -0.17 -6.09 -13.60
N PRO A 259 -1.46 -5.94 -13.23
CA PRO A 259 -1.87 -4.85 -12.38
C PRO A 259 -1.08 -4.91 -11.07
N SER A 260 -0.44 -3.81 -10.71
CA SER A 260 0.39 -3.77 -9.52
C SER A 260 0.31 -2.43 -8.79
N VAL A 261 0.29 -2.52 -7.47
CA VAL A 261 0.69 -1.41 -6.61
C VAL A 261 2.16 -1.60 -6.33
N THR A 262 2.98 -0.68 -6.83
CA THR A 262 4.43 -0.78 -6.68
C THR A 262 4.86 -0.24 -5.31
N PHE A 263 5.89 -0.85 -4.72
CA PHE A 263 6.52 -0.33 -3.52
C PHE A 263 7.91 0.25 -3.85
N ALA A 264 8.33 1.20 -3.02
CA ALA A 264 9.69 1.70 -2.94
C ALA A 264 10.14 1.62 -1.48
N SER A 265 11.45 1.56 -1.27
CA SER A 265 12.06 1.72 0.04
C SER A 265 12.89 3.00 0.02
N THR A 266 13.27 3.51 1.19
CA THR A 266 14.18 4.64 1.34
C THR A 266 15.30 4.25 2.28
N GLU A 267 16.51 4.76 2.03
CA GLU A 267 17.57 4.71 3.03
C GLU A 267 17.28 5.76 4.11
N ALA A 268 17.48 5.40 5.38
CA ALA A 268 17.45 6.40 6.43
C ALA A 268 18.64 7.34 6.21
N ALA A 269 18.38 8.61 5.92
CA ALA A 269 19.45 9.60 5.89
C ALA A 269 20.09 9.63 7.29
N ALA A 270 21.37 9.29 7.39
CA ALA A 270 22.12 9.55 8.60
C ALA A 270 22.23 11.08 8.74
N THR A 271 21.43 11.65 9.64
CA THR A 271 21.56 13.04 10.08
C THR A 271 22.62 13.15 11.15
#